data_AF-A0A485NSR8-F1
#
_entry.id   AF-A0A485NSR8-F1
#
_cell.length_a   1.000
_cell.length_b   1.000
_cell.length_c   1.000
_cell.angle_alpha   90.00
_cell.angle_beta   90.00
_cell.angle_gamma   90.00
#
_symmetry.space_group_name_H-M   'P 1'
#
loop_
_entity.id
_entity.type
_entity.pdbx_description
1 polymer ?
#
loop_
_entity_poly.entity_id
_entity_poly.type
_entity_poly.pdbx_seq_one_letter_code
_entity_poly.pdbx_strand_id
1 'polypeptide(L)'
;MGDFTMASVVPCPPPQSQSTMLTTLWLLLSFAVPLPGFYVSFSCPNEKQCQRALLSDNDVFLPCNSSGSQWYFFLQDGTSWSHTLSSASNIEIIPDSGVLIQSPLPSQTGFYHCQDKDGLQVVQYEIDFQDVSTLHITHKGLGQKPLRNESLSLGGKGIVFTRWEPWQDCNRCGGLGERKRLGYCYIEEPLQEPMPCWLYLGGRKVWSSRMRPEMQVDACHVPCTALTSDYVPFDNFEITEESGSVWLTCPLGSVYR
;
A
#
# COMPACT_ATOMS: atom_id res chain seq x y z
N MET A 1 -37.51 70.35 -17.90
CA MET A 1 -38.71 69.57 -17.51
C MET A 1 -38.91 68.52 -18.58
N GLY A 2 -38.69 67.25 -18.23
CA GLY A 2 -38.72 66.11 -19.17
C GLY A 2 -40.08 65.44 -19.23
N ASP A 3 -40.40 64.93 -20.42
CA ASP A 3 -41.56 64.09 -20.72
C ASP A 3 -41.42 62.71 -20.05
N PHE A 4 -42.48 62.28 -19.35
CA PHE A 4 -42.59 60.95 -18.77
C PHE A 4 -43.27 60.00 -19.78
N THR A 5 -42.49 59.18 -20.46
CA THR A 5 -42.98 58.01 -21.20
C THR A 5 -43.09 56.80 -20.26
N MET A 6 -44.31 56.30 -20.05
CA MET A 6 -44.58 55.01 -19.39
C MET A 6 -44.08 53.85 -20.27
N ALA A 7 -43.25 52.97 -19.71
CA ALA A 7 -42.85 51.71 -20.31
C ALA A 7 -43.69 50.55 -19.72
N SER A 8 -44.21 49.68 -20.59
CA SER A 8 -45.01 48.49 -20.26
C SER A 8 -44.16 47.35 -19.69
N VAL A 9 -44.68 46.66 -18.68
CA VAL A 9 -44.08 45.46 -18.06
C VAL A 9 -44.51 44.21 -18.82
N VAL A 10 -43.55 43.37 -19.23
CA VAL A 10 -43.77 42.03 -19.83
C VAL A 10 -43.59 40.96 -18.76
N PRO A 11 -44.48 39.95 -18.61
CA PRO A 11 -44.30 38.88 -17.63
C PRO A 11 -43.21 37.88 -18.05
N CYS A 12 -42.42 37.39 -17.08
CA CYS A 12 -41.45 36.30 -17.26
C CYS A 12 -42.12 34.98 -17.70
N PRO A 13 -41.43 34.13 -18.49
CA PRO A 13 -41.87 32.76 -18.74
C PRO A 13 -41.69 31.89 -17.48
N PRO A 14 -42.53 30.84 -17.29
CA PRO A 14 -42.42 29.96 -16.14
C PRO A 14 -41.15 29.08 -16.22
N PRO A 15 -40.62 28.62 -15.07
CA PRO A 15 -39.41 27.81 -15.03
C PRO A 15 -39.63 26.45 -15.71
N GLN A 16 -38.69 26.08 -16.59
CA GLN A 16 -38.63 24.76 -17.19
C GLN A 16 -38.31 23.69 -16.14
N SER A 17 -38.97 22.53 -16.28
CA SER A 17 -38.85 21.34 -15.44
C SER A 17 -37.38 20.93 -15.20
N GLN A 18 -36.91 21.06 -13.97
CA GLN A 18 -35.59 20.58 -13.51
C GLN A 18 -35.58 19.08 -13.14
N SER A 19 -36.66 18.35 -13.40
CA SER A 19 -36.86 17.01 -12.85
C SER A 19 -36.14 15.89 -13.65
N THR A 20 -35.82 16.13 -14.93
CA THR A 20 -35.16 15.14 -15.79
C THR A 20 -33.64 15.06 -15.59
N MET A 21 -32.98 16.15 -15.19
CA MET A 21 -31.52 16.15 -14.96
C MET A 21 -31.11 15.43 -13.67
N LEU A 22 -31.94 15.50 -12.63
CA LEU A 22 -31.64 14.90 -11.32
C LEU A 22 -31.76 13.38 -11.33
N THR A 23 -32.73 12.86 -12.09
CA THR A 23 -33.01 11.42 -12.21
C THR A 23 -31.93 10.71 -13.03
N THR A 24 -31.42 11.34 -14.09
CA THR A 24 -30.30 10.81 -14.87
C THR A 24 -28.98 10.81 -14.07
N LEU A 25 -28.74 11.82 -13.23
CA LEU A 25 -27.54 11.88 -12.39
C LEU A 25 -27.56 10.80 -11.29
N TRP A 26 -28.71 10.55 -10.68
CA TRP A 26 -28.90 9.47 -9.69
C TRP A 26 -28.73 8.08 -10.29
N LEU A 27 -29.25 7.85 -11.50
CA LEU A 27 -29.04 6.58 -12.21
C LEU A 27 -27.55 6.36 -12.51
N LEU A 28 -26.82 7.38 -12.98
CA LEU A 28 -25.38 7.27 -13.26
C LEU A 28 -24.53 7.00 -12.00
N LEU A 29 -24.90 7.58 -10.85
CA LEU A 29 -24.26 7.28 -9.56
C LEU A 29 -24.54 5.86 -9.07
N SER A 30 -25.68 5.28 -9.46
CA SER A 30 -26.08 3.90 -9.11
C SER A 30 -25.36 2.82 -9.94
N PHE A 31 -24.76 3.20 -11.08
CA PHE A 31 -23.98 2.34 -11.95
C PHE A 31 -22.46 2.58 -11.85
N ALA A 32 -22.03 3.36 -10.86
CA ALA A 32 -20.62 3.39 -10.49
C ALA A 32 -20.26 2.03 -9.87
N VAL A 33 -19.90 1.07 -10.73
CA VAL A 33 -19.18 -0.12 -10.32
C VAL A 33 -17.90 0.39 -9.67
N PRO A 34 -17.58 0.01 -8.42
CA PRO A 34 -16.28 0.33 -7.86
C PRO A 34 -15.26 -0.21 -8.86
N LEU A 35 -14.44 0.69 -9.43
CA LEU A 35 -13.29 0.29 -10.22
C LEU A 35 -12.57 -0.78 -9.41
N PRO A 36 -12.19 -1.93 -10.01
CA PRO A 36 -11.40 -2.92 -9.31
C PRO A 36 -10.21 -2.19 -8.70
N GLY A 37 -10.14 -2.18 -7.36
CA GLY A 37 -8.96 -1.65 -6.68
C GLY A 37 -7.77 -2.41 -7.25
N PHE A 38 -6.73 -1.72 -7.68
CA PHE A 38 -5.51 -2.40 -8.04
C PHE A 38 -4.75 -2.63 -6.76
N TYR A 39 -4.79 -3.87 -6.29
CA TYR A 39 -4.11 -4.31 -5.08
C TYR A 39 -2.68 -4.71 -5.41
N VAL A 40 -1.77 -4.54 -4.45
CA VAL A 40 -0.43 -5.13 -4.58
C VAL A 40 -0.60 -6.64 -4.56
N SER A 41 -0.41 -7.26 -5.73
CA SER A 41 -0.39 -8.71 -5.89
C SER A 41 1.03 -9.14 -6.25
N PHE A 42 1.56 -10.11 -5.52
CA PHE A 42 2.87 -10.70 -5.82
C PHE A 42 2.74 -12.20 -5.98
N SER A 43 3.43 -12.74 -6.99
CA SER A 43 3.38 -14.16 -7.32
C SER A 43 4.39 -14.91 -6.47
N CYS A 44 3.92 -15.78 -5.57
CA CYS A 44 4.78 -16.70 -4.85
C CYS A 44 4.92 -17.99 -5.67
N PRO A 45 6.14 -18.56 -5.82
CA PRO A 45 6.29 -19.85 -6.47
C PRO A 45 5.48 -20.89 -5.71
N ASN A 46 4.73 -21.73 -6.43
CA ASN A 46 4.03 -22.87 -5.83
C ASN A 46 5.00 -23.67 -4.95
N GLU A 47 4.53 -24.10 -3.77
CA GLU A 47 5.27 -24.91 -2.79
C GLU A 47 6.42 -24.21 -2.03
N LYS A 48 6.57 -22.88 -2.11
CA LYS A 48 7.59 -22.14 -1.34
C LYS A 48 6.99 -21.15 -0.32
N GLN A 49 7.62 -21.05 0.84
CA GLN A 49 7.40 -19.99 1.83
C GLN A 49 7.73 -18.64 1.19
N CYS A 50 6.78 -17.70 1.26
CA CYS A 50 6.91 -16.40 0.63
C CYS A 50 7.07 -15.32 1.69
N GLN A 51 8.32 -15.00 2.00
CA GLN A 51 8.64 -14.01 3.02
C GLN A 51 8.76 -12.61 2.38
N ARG A 52 7.96 -11.64 2.86
CA ARG A 52 7.96 -10.26 2.36
C ARG A 52 7.78 -9.25 3.49
N ALA A 53 8.42 -8.10 3.34
CA ALA A 53 8.08 -6.90 4.10
C ALA A 53 7.22 -6.00 3.21
N LEU A 54 6.13 -5.51 3.79
CA LEU A 54 5.19 -4.57 3.18
C LEU A 54 5.00 -3.41 4.16
N LEU A 55 4.54 -2.30 3.65
CA LEU A 55 4.21 -1.09 4.40
C LEU A 55 2.75 -1.22 4.86
N SER A 56 2.48 -0.89 6.12
CA SER A 56 1.12 -0.82 6.64
C SER A 56 0.27 0.20 5.86
N ASP A 57 -1.04 0.14 6.05
CA ASP A 57 -2.04 1.03 5.43
C ASP A 57 -2.16 0.93 3.89
N ASN A 58 -1.37 0.08 3.24
CA ASN A 58 -1.48 -0.20 1.81
C ASN A 58 -2.19 -1.53 1.60
N ASP A 59 -3.30 -1.53 0.84
CA ASP A 59 -4.08 -2.74 0.58
C ASP A 59 -3.24 -3.84 -0.07
N VAL A 60 -3.40 -5.08 0.41
CA VAL A 60 -2.65 -6.25 -0.07
C VAL A 60 -3.59 -7.36 -0.47
N PHE A 61 -3.33 -7.96 -1.63
CA PHE A 61 -4.02 -9.15 -2.08
C PHE A 61 -3.08 -10.36 -2.06
N LEU A 62 -3.45 -11.39 -1.31
CA LEU A 62 -2.72 -12.65 -1.22
C LEU A 62 -3.46 -13.71 -2.04
N PRO A 63 -2.95 -14.09 -3.23
CA PRO A 63 -3.64 -15.06 -4.08
C PRO A 63 -3.61 -16.47 -3.50
N CYS A 64 -4.64 -17.25 -3.77
CA CYS A 64 -4.63 -18.69 -3.59
C CYS A 64 -5.37 -19.40 -4.72
N ASN A 65 -4.63 -20.18 -5.49
CA ASN A 65 -5.16 -20.84 -6.68
C ASN A 65 -5.74 -22.22 -6.35
N SER A 66 -6.75 -22.25 -5.47
CA SER A 66 -7.44 -23.49 -5.08
C SER A 66 -8.91 -23.23 -4.78
N SER A 67 -9.80 -23.99 -5.41
CA SER A 67 -11.23 -23.85 -5.21
C SER A 67 -11.69 -24.43 -3.87
N GLY A 68 -12.56 -23.71 -3.16
CA GLY A 68 -13.01 -24.11 -1.82
C GLY A 68 -11.91 -24.03 -0.75
N SER A 69 -10.88 -23.21 -0.98
CA SER A 69 -9.76 -23.05 -0.07
C SER A 69 -10.15 -22.42 1.27
N GLN A 70 -9.47 -22.81 2.34
CA GLN A 70 -9.60 -22.26 3.68
C GLN A 70 -8.36 -21.44 4.05
N TRP A 71 -8.58 -20.35 4.80
CA TRP A 71 -7.53 -19.42 5.20
C TRP A 71 -7.32 -19.40 6.72
N TYR A 72 -6.05 -19.45 7.12
CA TYR A 72 -5.63 -19.39 8.53
C TYR A 72 -4.55 -18.35 8.75
N PHE A 73 -4.62 -17.65 9.89
CA PHE A 73 -3.65 -16.65 10.31
C PHE A 73 -3.01 -17.08 11.62
N PHE A 74 -1.68 -16.99 11.68
CA PHE A 74 -0.89 -17.26 12.88
C PHE A 74 0.00 -16.06 13.19
N LEU A 75 -0.11 -15.58 14.42
CA LEU A 75 0.81 -14.61 14.99
C LEU A 75 2.13 -15.28 15.35
N GLN A 76 3.22 -14.56 15.18
CA GLN A 76 4.57 -15.07 15.49
C GLN A 76 4.94 -15.02 16.97
N ASP A 77 4.03 -14.58 17.85
CA ASP A 77 4.30 -14.43 19.29
C ASP A 77 4.28 -15.74 20.08
N GLY A 78 4.10 -16.88 19.41
CA GLY A 78 4.11 -18.21 20.04
C GLY A 78 2.84 -18.55 20.79
N THR A 79 1.83 -17.68 20.81
CA THR A 79 0.47 -18.05 21.21
C THR A 79 -0.23 -18.66 20.01
N SER A 80 -0.26 -20.00 19.99
CA SER A 80 -0.85 -20.83 18.94
C SER A 80 -2.36 -20.62 18.83
N TRP A 81 -2.82 -19.48 18.35
CA TRP A 81 -4.22 -19.29 17.97
C TRP A 81 -4.30 -19.20 16.45
N SER A 82 -4.73 -20.30 15.83
CA SER A 82 -5.24 -20.26 14.46
C SER A 82 -6.53 -19.45 14.49
N HIS A 83 -6.48 -18.21 14.02
CA HIS A 83 -7.70 -17.45 13.80
C HIS A 83 -8.18 -17.72 12.38
N THR A 84 -9.48 -18.00 12.23
CA THR A 84 -10.11 -17.83 10.92
C THR A 84 -9.96 -16.35 10.57
N LEU A 85 -9.36 -16.06 9.41
CA LEU A 85 -9.07 -14.69 8.95
C LEU A 85 -10.30 -13.78 8.97
N SER A 86 -11.50 -14.37 8.83
CA SER A 86 -12.80 -13.70 8.80
C SER A 86 -13.20 -12.96 10.09
N SER A 87 -12.38 -12.99 11.13
CA SER A 87 -12.64 -12.27 12.39
C SER A 87 -12.21 -10.80 12.37
N ALA A 88 -11.30 -10.41 11.46
CA ALA A 88 -10.86 -9.03 11.31
C ALA A 88 -11.74 -8.28 10.31
N SER A 89 -12.17 -7.06 10.66
CA SER A 89 -13.09 -6.26 9.83
C SER A 89 -12.47 -5.72 8.55
N ASN A 90 -11.15 -5.72 8.43
CA ASN A 90 -10.41 -5.23 7.28
C ASN A 90 -9.89 -6.37 6.37
N ILE A 91 -10.37 -7.59 6.57
CA ILE A 91 -9.98 -8.76 5.79
C ILE A 91 -11.19 -9.31 5.05
N GLU A 92 -11.08 -9.42 3.73
CA GLU A 92 -12.09 -10.00 2.86
C GLU A 92 -11.54 -11.24 2.15
N ILE A 93 -12.15 -12.40 2.41
CA ILE A 93 -11.82 -13.63 1.69
C ILE A 93 -12.63 -13.64 0.38
N ILE A 94 -11.93 -13.64 -0.75
CA ILE A 94 -12.52 -13.70 -2.08
C ILE A 94 -12.53 -15.17 -2.53
N PRO A 95 -13.71 -15.81 -2.63
CA PRO A 95 -13.82 -17.24 -2.97
C PRO A 95 -13.03 -17.60 -4.23
N ASP A 96 -12.34 -18.73 -4.19
CA ASP A 96 -11.56 -19.30 -5.29
C ASP A 96 -10.46 -18.37 -5.87
N SER A 97 -10.11 -17.30 -5.15
CA SER A 97 -9.17 -16.27 -5.61
C SER A 97 -8.08 -15.96 -4.60
N GLY A 98 -8.43 -15.63 -3.35
CA GLY A 98 -7.45 -15.24 -2.35
C GLY A 98 -8.03 -14.45 -1.19
N VAL A 99 -7.19 -13.68 -0.52
CA VAL A 99 -7.62 -12.77 0.55
C VAL A 99 -7.13 -11.35 0.29
N LEU A 100 -8.04 -10.38 0.43
CA LEU A 100 -7.76 -8.96 0.43
C LEU A 100 -7.65 -8.47 1.87
N ILE A 101 -6.56 -7.77 2.19
CA ILE A 101 -6.34 -7.12 3.47
C ILE A 101 -6.30 -5.62 3.20
N GLN A 102 -7.33 -4.91 3.63
CA GLN A 102 -7.46 -3.48 3.46
C GLN A 102 -6.73 -2.75 4.57
N SER A 103 -5.91 -1.76 4.24
CA SER A 103 -5.16 -0.94 5.20
C SER A 103 -4.56 -1.76 6.37
N PRO A 104 -3.66 -2.73 6.08
CA PRO A 104 -3.15 -3.67 7.06
C PRO A 104 -2.42 -2.96 8.21
N LEU A 105 -2.62 -3.46 9.43
CA LEU A 105 -1.94 -2.97 10.63
C LEU A 105 -0.64 -3.75 10.89
N PRO A 106 0.37 -3.15 11.55
CA PRO A 106 1.58 -3.87 11.95
C PRO A 106 1.31 -5.09 12.85
N SER A 107 0.23 -5.08 13.63
CA SER A 107 -0.20 -6.23 14.43
C SER A 107 -0.71 -7.42 13.61
N GLN A 108 -0.91 -7.25 12.31
CA GLN A 108 -1.28 -8.31 11.37
C GLN A 108 -0.04 -8.96 10.73
N THR A 109 1.18 -8.58 11.14
CA THR A 109 2.41 -9.30 10.78
C THR A 109 2.34 -10.75 11.26
N GLY A 110 2.64 -11.69 10.35
CA GLY A 110 2.59 -13.11 10.68
C GLY A 110 2.50 -14.02 9.46
N PHE A 111 1.93 -15.20 9.70
CA PHE A 111 1.85 -16.28 8.71
C PHE A 111 0.41 -16.45 8.22
N TYR A 112 0.22 -16.37 6.91
CA TYR A 112 -1.06 -16.56 6.24
C TYR A 112 -1.00 -17.83 5.42
N HIS A 113 -1.84 -18.80 5.79
CA HIS A 113 -1.88 -20.11 5.15
C HIS A 113 -3.15 -20.25 4.34
N CYS A 114 -2.99 -20.62 3.08
CA CYS A 114 -4.08 -21.14 2.28
C CYS A 114 -4.00 -22.67 2.24
N GLN A 115 -5.09 -23.33 2.60
CA GLN A 115 -5.26 -24.77 2.48
C GLN A 115 -6.35 -25.09 1.47
N ASP A 116 -6.21 -26.18 0.73
CA ASP A 116 -7.28 -26.68 -0.12
C ASP A 116 -8.40 -27.34 0.71
N LYS A 117 -9.46 -27.79 0.03
CA LYS A 117 -10.60 -28.47 0.65
C LYS A 117 -10.24 -29.75 1.42
N ASP A 118 -9.10 -30.36 1.11
CA ASP A 118 -8.61 -31.61 1.71
C ASP A 118 -7.64 -31.31 2.88
N GLY A 119 -7.39 -30.03 3.18
CA GLY A 119 -6.52 -29.56 4.25
C GLY A 119 -5.04 -29.51 3.88
N LEU A 120 -4.69 -29.69 2.60
CA LEU A 120 -3.31 -29.58 2.13
C LEU A 120 -2.93 -28.11 1.93
N GLN A 121 -1.76 -27.72 2.42
CA GLN A 121 -1.26 -26.35 2.24
C GLN A 121 -0.95 -26.09 0.76
N VAL A 122 -1.63 -25.09 0.20
CA VAL A 122 -1.43 -24.62 -1.18
C VAL A 122 -0.30 -23.58 -1.20
N VAL A 123 -0.35 -22.62 -0.28
CA VAL A 123 0.63 -21.53 -0.18
C VAL A 123 0.70 -21.00 1.25
N GLN A 124 1.89 -20.54 1.66
CA GLN A 124 2.13 -19.82 2.90
C GLN A 124 2.83 -18.50 2.62
N TYR A 125 2.25 -17.42 3.12
CA TYR A 125 2.81 -16.09 3.09
C TYR A 125 3.33 -15.72 4.48
N GLU A 126 4.55 -15.21 4.56
CA GLU A 126 5.13 -14.67 5.78
C GLU A 126 5.32 -13.18 5.57
N ILE A 127 4.41 -12.39 6.14
CA ILE A 127 4.30 -10.97 5.82
C ILE A 127 4.63 -10.14 7.05
N ASP A 128 5.59 -9.24 6.90
CA ASP A 128 5.91 -8.17 7.84
C ASP A 128 5.27 -6.87 7.37
N PHE A 129 4.21 -6.42 8.04
CA PHE A 129 3.63 -5.09 7.87
C PHE A 129 4.39 -4.07 8.73
N GLN A 130 5.29 -3.32 8.10
CA GLN A 130 6.07 -2.28 8.74
C GLN A 130 5.29 -0.98 8.82
N ASP A 131 5.29 -0.37 10.00
CA ASP A 131 4.47 0.80 10.33
C ASP A 131 4.84 2.04 9.52
N VAL A 132 3.93 2.46 8.63
CA VAL A 132 4.07 3.67 7.80
C VAL A 132 4.17 4.94 8.63
N SER A 133 3.56 5.00 9.82
CA SER A 133 3.63 6.17 10.68
C SER A 133 5.05 6.44 11.19
N THR A 134 5.93 5.44 11.11
CA THR A 134 7.34 5.53 11.52
C THR A 134 8.30 5.75 10.34
N LEU A 135 7.79 5.89 9.11
CA LEU A 135 8.58 5.98 7.89
C LEU A 135 9.63 7.09 7.96
N HIS A 136 10.90 6.74 7.74
CA HIS A 136 11.99 7.70 7.69
C HIS A 136 12.28 8.15 6.25
N ILE A 137 12.02 9.41 5.95
CA ILE A 137 12.17 9.97 4.60
C ILE A 137 13.50 10.71 4.47
N THR A 138 14.26 10.42 3.40
CA THR A 138 15.51 11.12 3.07
C THR A 138 15.52 11.60 1.63
N HIS A 139 16.00 12.82 1.41
CA HIS A 139 16.20 13.40 0.09
C HIS A 139 17.67 13.34 -0.32
N LYS A 140 17.97 12.46 -1.27
CA LYS A 140 19.35 12.20 -1.72
C LYS A 140 19.99 13.45 -2.35
N GLY A 141 19.23 14.22 -3.13
CA GLY A 141 19.70 15.47 -3.73
C GLY A 141 20.05 16.57 -2.72
N LEU A 142 19.58 16.47 -1.47
CA LEU A 142 19.92 17.40 -0.38
C LEU A 142 21.09 16.89 0.48
N GLY A 143 21.71 15.77 0.10
CA GLY A 143 22.79 15.15 0.88
C GLY A 143 22.30 14.48 2.18
N GLN A 144 20.99 14.35 2.38
CA GLN A 144 20.44 13.59 3.50
C GLN A 144 20.79 12.11 3.34
N LYS A 145 21.26 11.50 4.42
CA LYS A 145 21.72 10.11 4.41
C LYS A 145 20.67 9.20 5.02
N PRO A 146 20.44 8.01 4.44
CA PRO A 146 19.64 6.96 5.06
C PRO A 146 20.12 6.58 6.45
N LEU A 147 19.26 5.87 7.18
CA LEU A 147 19.58 5.28 8.48
C LEU A 147 20.75 4.31 8.34
N ARG A 148 21.73 4.46 9.25
CA ARG A 148 22.88 3.55 9.32
C ARG A 148 22.45 2.18 9.81
N ASN A 149 23.22 1.16 9.46
CA ASN A 149 23.03 -0.16 10.01
C ASN A 149 23.36 -0.14 11.52
N GLU A 150 22.60 -0.89 12.31
CA GLU A 150 22.79 -1.00 13.77
C GLU A 150 23.03 -2.46 14.15
N SER A 151 23.91 -2.70 15.11
CA SER A 151 24.08 -4.03 15.69
C SER A 151 22.94 -4.32 16.68
N LEU A 152 22.41 -5.53 16.64
CA LEU A 152 21.37 -6.01 17.52
C LEU A 152 21.84 -7.25 18.29
N SER A 153 21.86 -7.16 19.61
CA SER A 153 22.32 -8.24 20.49
C SER A 153 21.14 -9.05 21.01
N LEU A 154 20.73 -10.10 20.28
CA LEU A 154 19.64 -11.02 20.68
C LEU A 154 20.15 -12.43 20.95
N GLY A 155 21.23 -12.53 21.73
CA GLY A 155 21.94 -13.81 21.94
C GLY A 155 22.92 -14.16 20.82
N GLY A 156 22.97 -13.34 19.76
CA GLY A 156 23.92 -13.37 18.63
C GLY A 156 24.36 -11.95 18.20
N LYS A 157 25.10 -11.84 17.09
CA LYS A 157 25.49 -10.57 16.46
C LYS A 157 24.61 -10.30 15.23
N GLY A 158 23.35 -9.92 15.47
CA GLY A 158 22.46 -9.48 14.40
C GLY A 158 22.83 -8.09 13.91
N ILE A 159 22.56 -7.80 12.64
CA ILE A 159 22.66 -6.46 12.05
C ILE A 159 21.27 -6.07 11.54
N VAL A 160 20.77 -4.93 12.00
CA VAL A 160 19.54 -4.30 11.49
C VAL A 160 19.95 -3.34 10.37
N PHE A 161 19.34 -3.48 9.21
CA PHE A 161 19.63 -2.67 8.03
C PHE A 161 18.38 -2.46 7.18
N THR A 162 18.47 -1.57 6.19
CA THR A 162 17.42 -1.40 5.20
C THR A 162 17.71 -2.21 3.96
N ARG A 163 16.75 -3.07 3.59
CA ARG A 163 16.69 -3.66 2.27
C ARG A 163 15.88 -2.75 1.36
N TRP A 164 16.53 -2.19 0.34
CA TRP A 164 15.90 -1.25 -0.60
C TRP A 164 15.19 -1.97 -1.73
N GLU A 165 13.97 -1.52 -2.02
CA GLU A 165 13.30 -1.81 -3.27
C GLU A 165 13.95 -1.05 -4.43
N PRO A 166 13.69 -1.48 -5.69
CA PRO A 166 14.09 -0.73 -6.87
C PRO A 166 13.56 0.71 -6.83
N TRP A 167 14.25 1.59 -7.55
CA TRP A 167 13.71 2.91 -7.84
C TRP A 167 12.47 2.77 -8.72
N GLN A 168 11.43 3.53 -8.37
CA GLN A 168 10.35 3.84 -9.28
C GLN A 168 10.89 4.55 -10.51
N ASP A 169 10.07 4.53 -11.57
CA ASP A 169 10.32 5.37 -12.72
C ASP A 169 10.25 6.85 -12.36
N CYS A 170 10.86 7.66 -13.22
CA CYS A 170 10.77 9.10 -13.09
C CYS A 170 9.32 9.55 -13.33
N ASN A 171 8.78 10.38 -12.43
CA ASN A 171 7.39 10.85 -12.55
C ASN A 171 7.13 11.76 -13.77
N ARG A 172 8.18 12.24 -14.44
CA ARG A 172 8.09 12.97 -15.71
C ARG A 172 9.33 12.77 -16.58
N CYS A 173 9.16 12.92 -17.88
CA CYS A 173 10.23 12.93 -18.87
C CYS A 173 10.47 14.34 -19.44
N GLY A 174 11.59 14.54 -20.13
CA GLY A 174 11.91 15.79 -20.84
C GLY A 174 12.26 16.98 -19.93
N GLY A 175 12.32 16.75 -18.62
CA GLY A 175 12.66 17.75 -17.61
C GLY A 175 13.05 17.08 -16.28
N LEU A 176 13.29 17.92 -15.27
CA LEU A 176 13.72 17.48 -13.93
C LEU A 176 12.58 16.76 -13.19
N GLY A 177 12.48 15.45 -13.22
CA GLY A 177 11.51 14.70 -12.44
C GLY A 177 12.00 14.31 -11.04
N GLU A 178 11.14 13.58 -10.35
CA GLU A 178 11.38 12.94 -9.06
C GLU A 178 11.10 11.45 -9.18
N ARG A 179 11.89 10.64 -8.46
CA ARG A 179 11.66 9.21 -8.28
C ARG A 179 11.85 8.85 -6.82
N LYS A 180 11.21 7.76 -6.41
CA LYS A 180 11.22 7.28 -5.02
C LYS A 180 11.57 5.80 -4.97
N ARG A 181 12.03 5.34 -3.80
CA ARG A 181 12.08 3.92 -3.44
C ARG A 181 11.79 3.76 -1.96
N LEU A 182 11.07 2.69 -1.60
CA LEU A 182 10.99 2.27 -0.21
C LEU A 182 12.18 1.37 0.13
N GLY A 183 12.46 1.32 1.40
CA GLY A 183 13.29 0.30 1.99
C GLY A 183 12.67 -0.19 3.28
N TYR A 184 12.79 -1.48 3.52
CA TYR A 184 12.21 -2.13 4.67
C TYR A 184 13.29 -2.54 5.65
N CYS A 185 12.94 -2.58 6.93
CA CYS A 185 13.79 -3.07 7.99
C CYS A 185 14.01 -4.58 7.85
N TYR A 186 15.26 -5.02 7.80
CA TYR A 186 15.66 -6.41 7.85
C TYR A 186 16.70 -6.64 8.94
N ILE A 187 16.72 -7.86 9.47
CA ILE A 187 17.74 -8.37 10.39
C ILE A 187 18.49 -9.49 9.68
N GLU A 188 19.82 -9.43 9.72
CA GLU A 188 20.71 -10.47 9.25
C GLU A 188 21.57 -10.97 10.41
N GLU A 189 21.66 -12.30 10.55
CA GLU A 189 22.63 -12.97 11.40
C GLU A 189 23.66 -13.73 10.55
N PRO A 190 24.87 -13.98 11.08
CA PRO A 190 25.87 -14.74 10.34
C PRO A 190 25.32 -16.10 9.88
N LEU A 191 25.52 -16.40 8.58
CA LEU A 191 25.13 -17.66 7.93
C LEU A 191 23.62 -17.90 7.78
N GLN A 192 22.78 -16.89 8.05
CA GLN A 192 21.33 -16.97 7.87
C GLN A 192 20.87 -16.00 6.78
N GLU A 193 19.75 -16.31 6.12
CA GLU A 193 19.13 -15.37 5.20
C GLU A 193 18.51 -14.19 5.98
N PRO A 194 18.61 -12.95 5.47
CA PRO A 194 17.99 -11.82 6.11
C PRO A 194 16.46 -11.95 6.19
N MET A 195 15.91 -11.64 7.36
CA MET A 195 14.47 -11.67 7.61
C MET A 195 13.93 -10.26 7.88
N PRO A 196 12.69 -9.94 7.50
CA PRO A 196 12.02 -8.72 7.92
C PRO A 196 12.02 -8.59 9.44
N CYS A 197 12.23 -7.38 9.95
CA CYS A 197 12.50 -7.15 11.35
C CYS A 197 11.41 -7.69 12.28
N TRP A 198 10.13 -7.44 12.00
CA TRP A 198 9.07 -7.86 12.91
C TRP A 198 8.77 -9.36 12.78
N LEU A 199 9.04 -9.95 11.61
CA LEU A 199 9.04 -11.41 11.50
C LEU A 199 10.20 -12.01 12.32
N TYR A 200 11.43 -11.52 12.19
CA TYR A 200 12.57 -12.06 12.96
C TYR A 200 12.36 -11.96 14.49
N LEU A 201 11.80 -10.84 14.97
CA LEU A 201 11.62 -10.60 16.41
C LEU A 201 10.44 -11.38 17.01
N GLY A 202 9.40 -11.62 16.22
CA GLY A 202 8.13 -12.17 16.73
C GLY A 202 7.61 -11.36 17.92
N GLY A 203 7.25 -12.05 19.00
CA GLY A 203 6.76 -11.42 20.24
C GLY A 203 7.84 -10.71 21.09
N ARG A 204 9.11 -10.70 20.69
CA ARG A 204 10.19 -10.09 21.48
C ARG A 204 10.13 -8.57 21.39
N LYS A 205 9.96 -7.91 22.55
CA LYS A 205 10.05 -6.46 22.66
C LYS A 205 11.51 -6.03 22.67
N VAL A 206 12.00 -5.60 21.51
CA VAL A 206 13.34 -5.06 21.34
C VAL A 206 13.22 -3.65 20.80
N TRP A 207 13.84 -2.69 21.47
CA TRP A 207 13.82 -1.31 21.02
C TRP A 207 15.10 -0.99 20.25
N SER A 208 14.96 -0.65 18.98
CA SER A 208 16.00 0.00 18.19
C SER A 208 15.37 1.11 17.37
N SER A 209 16.05 2.26 17.34
CA SER A 209 15.58 3.38 16.52
C SER A 209 15.58 3.04 15.03
N ARG A 210 16.34 2.01 14.62
CA ARG A 210 16.45 1.54 13.26
C ARG A 210 15.29 0.68 12.77
N MET A 211 14.45 0.18 13.68
CA MET A 211 13.33 -0.72 13.38
C MET A 211 12.12 0.02 12.77
N ARG A 212 12.35 0.67 11.64
CA ARG A 212 11.35 1.42 10.88
C ARG A 212 11.65 1.35 9.38
N PRO A 213 10.63 1.44 8.51
CA PRO A 213 10.84 1.52 7.08
C PRO A 213 11.46 2.88 6.71
N GLU A 214 12.06 2.94 5.53
CA GLU A 214 12.65 4.13 4.95
C GLU A 214 12.07 4.44 3.57
N MET A 215 12.09 5.71 3.20
CA MET A 215 11.83 6.17 1.85
C MET A 215 12.96 7.07 1.40
N GLN A 216 13.47 6.84 0.20
CA GLN A 216 14.43 7.74 -0.42
C GLN A 216 13.82 8.42 -1.63
N VAL A 217 14.00 9.74 -1.68
CA VAL A 217 13.60 10.61 -2.79
C VAL A 217 14.85 11.08 -3.52
N ASP A 218 14.84 11.02 -4.85
CA ASP A 218 15.92 11.50 -5.70
C ASP A 218 15.38 12.25 -6.92
N ALA A 219 16.14 13.23 -7.38
CA ALA A 219 15.86 13.86 -8.66
C ALA A 219 16.22 12.90 -9.79
N CYS A 220 15.47 12.97 -10.89
CA CYS A 220 15.73 12.21 -12.09
C CYS A 220 15.53 13.07 -13.34
N HIS A 221 16.16 12.68 -14.44
CA HIS A 221 15.99 13.33 -15.73
C HIS A 221 16.04 12.26 -16.81
N VAL A 222 14.90 11.95 -17.41
CA VAL A 222 14.76 10.91 -18.43
C VAL A 222 14.22 11.53 -19.73
N PRO A 223 14.68 11.10 -20.92
CA PRO A 223 14.13 11.58 -22.18
C PRO A 223 12.69 11.09 -22.38
N CYS A 224 11.87 11.86 -23.09
CA CYS A 224 10.55 11.37 -23.51
C CYS A 224 10.70 10.45 -24.72
N THR A 225 10.32 9.18 -24.56
CA THR A 225 10.15 8.24 -25.68
C THR A 225 8.67 8.15 -26.04
N ALA A 226 8.36 7.92 -27.32
CA ALA A 226 6.99 7.61 -27.74
C ALA A 226 6.59 6.26 -27.12
N LEU A 227 5.69 6.30 -26.13
CA LEU A 227 5.33 5.15 -25.30
C LEU A 227 4.54 4.10 -26.09
N THR A 228 5.01 2.85 -26.11
CA THR A 228 4.10 1.69 -26.12
C THR A 228 3.41 1.67 -24.76
N SER A 229 2.13 1.99 -24.78
CA SER A 229 1.28 2.19 -23.60
C SER A 229 1.18 0.94 -22.74
N ASP A 230 1.75 0.98 -21.53
CA ASP A 230 1.29 0.26 -20.33
C ASP A 230 1.51 1.10 -19.05
N TYR A 231 1.67 2.43 -19.19
CA TYR A 231 2.05 3.30 -18.07
C TYR A 231 0.88 4.15 -17.58
N VAL A 232 0.44 3.89 -16.35
CA VAL A 232 -0.41 4.80 -15.57
C VAL A 232 0.48 5.54 -14.57
N PRO A 233 0.76 6.84 -14.75
CA PRO A 233 1.36 7.65 -13.70
C PRO A 233 0.24 8.22 -12.83
N PHE A 234 0.27 7.93 -11.53
CA PHE A 234 -0.47 8.71 -10.55
C PHE A 234 0.44 9.01 -9.36
N ASP A 235 0.45 10.27 -8.94
CA ASP A 235 0.71 10.70 -7.57
C ASP A 235 0.43 12.20 -7.49
N ASN A 236 -0.63 12.58 -6.78
CA ASN A 236 -0.84 13.94 -6.28
C ASN A 236 -1.00 13.80 -4.77
N PHE A 237 0.03 14.16 -4.00
CA PHE A 237 -0.07 14.25 -2.54
C PHE A 237 -0.09 15.73 -2.15
N GLU A 238 -1.09 16.12 -1.36
CA GLU A 238 -1.19 17.46 -0.81
C GLU A 238 -0.66 17.42 0.63
N ILE A 239 0.42 18.16 0.90
CA ILE A 239 0.99 18.28 2.24
C ILE A 239 0.26 19.42 2.95
N THR A 240 -0.74 19.10 3.76
CA THR A 240 -1.37 20.08 4.66
C THR A 240 -0.56 20.19 5.96
N GLU A 241 -0.03 21.38 6.24
CA GLU A 241 0.83 21.68 7.41
C GLU A 241 0.14 21.45 8.77
N GLU A 242 -1.19 21.34 8.84
CA GLU A 242 -1.95 21.31 10.10
C GLU A 242 -1.94 19.96 10.82
N SER A 243 -1.59 18.87 10.15
CA SER A 243 -1.44 17.55 10.74
C SER A 243 -0.01 17.08 10.49
N GLY A 244 0.81 16.98 11.54
CA GLY A 244 2.18 16.45 11.49
C GLY A 244 2.31 14.99 11.04
N SER A 245 1.31 14.45 10.35
CA SER A 245 1.21 13.15 9.71
C SER A 245 0.84 13.34 8.24
N VAL A 246 1.66 12.80 7.35
CA VAL A 246 1.40 12.77 5.89
C VAL A 246 0.61 11.50 5.59
N TRP A 247 -0.58 11.64 5.00
CA TRP A 247 -1.34 10.50 4.50
C TRP A 247 -0.81 10.14 3.10
N LEU A 248 -0.08 9.02 3.01
CA LEU A 248 0.35 8.46 1.73
C LEU A 248 -0.82 7.68 1.11
N THR A 249 -1.81 8.38 0.57
CA THR A 249 -2.71 7.77 -0.42
C THR A 249 -1.93 7.64 -1.71
N CYS A 250 -1.61 6.40 -2.07
CA CYS A 250 -0.78 6.03 -3.21
C CYS A 250 -1.68 5.53 -4.36
N PRO A 251 -2.16 6.38 -5.28
CA PRO A 251 -2.84 5.88 -6.46
C PRO A 251 -1.85 5.21 -7.41
N LEU A 252 -2.13 3.96 -7.78
CA LEU A 252 -1.62 3.19 -8.92
C LEU A 252 -0.13 3.39 -9.30
N GLY A 253 0.69 2.42 -8.88
CA GLY A 253 2.09 2.28 -9.31
C GLY A 253 3.13 2.63 -8.24
N SER A 254 2.69 2.83 -7.00
CA SER A 254 3.52 3.43 -5.97
C SER A 254 4.11 2.37 -5.03
N VAL A 255 5.36 2.05 -5.35
CA VAL A 255 6.46 1.45 -4.58
C VAL A 255 6.65 -0.06 -4.55
N TYR A 256 5.64 -0.86 -4.84
CA TYR A 256 5.85 -2.28 -5.12
C TYR A 256 6.00 -2.44 -6.63
N ARG A 257 7.20 -2.83 -7.07
CA ARG A 257 7.48 -3.16 -8.46
C ARG A 257 7.82 -4.63 -8.59
#